data_AF-A0A2T7TCY4-F1
#
_entry.id   AF-A0A2T7TCY4-F1
#
_cell.length_a   1.000
_cell.length_b   1.000
_cell.length_c   1.000
_cell.angle_alpha   90.00
_cell.angle_beta   90.00
_cell.angle_gamma   90.00
#
_symmetry.space_group_name_H-M   'P 1'
#
loop_
_entity.id
_entity.type
_entity.pdbx_description
1 polymer ?
#
loop_
_entity_poly.entity_id
_entity_poly.type
_entity_poly.pdbx_seq_one_letter_code
_entity_poly.pdbx_strand_id
1 'polypeptide(L)'
;MPDITSQLSPEVREALAAHRPVVALESTIIAHGLPRPRNLAVAEELEALVRSSGAVPATVAVLDGRPQVGLSKDQLERVAQDPSVRKLGQRDLAPALAAGASGATTVSATAFLAARAGIRVFATGGLGG
;
A
#
# COMPACT_ATOMS: atom_id res chain seq x y z
N MET A 1 5.91 -1.79 -21.60
CA MET A 1 5.21 -0.91 -20.64
C MET A 1 6.26 -0.08 -19.93
N PRO A 2 6.03 1.21 -19.64
CA PRO A 2 6.98 2.01 -18.87
C PRO A 2 7.29 1.33 -17.54
N ASP A 3 8.54 1.43 -17.10
CA ASP A 3 8.97 0.87 -15.83
C ASP A 3 8.31 1.67 -14.69
N ILE A 4 7.48 1.00 -13.89
CA ILE A 4 6.81 1.61 -12.74
C ILE A 4 7.72 1.37 -11.54
N THR A 5 8.67 2.29 -11.33
CA THR A 5 9.55 2.26 -10.18
C THR A 5 8.77 2.60 -8.91
N SER A 6 8.73 1.67 -7.97
CA SER A 6 8.12 1.90 -6.65
C SER A 6 9.16 2.36 -5.64
N GLN A 7 8.77 3.30 -4.77
CA GLN A 7 9.56 3.70 -3.63
C GLN A 7 9.31 2.72 -2.48
N LEU A 8 10.37 2.03 -2.07
CA LEU A 8 10.34 1.16 -0.90
C LEU A 8 10.70 1.99 0.33
N SER A 9 9.96 1.80 1.43
CA SER A 9 10.41 2.29 2.73
C SER A 9 11.79 1.69 3.10
N PRO A 10 12.59 2.37 3.93
CA PRO A 10 13.86 1.81 4.41
C PRO A 10 13.69 0.41 5.01
N GLU A 11 12.65 0.23 5.83
CA GLU A 11 12.38 -1.04 6.49
C GLU A 11 12.05 -2.17 5.49
N VAL A 12 11.20 -1.91 4.50
CA VAL A 12 10.86 -2.90 3.47
C VAL A 12 12.09 -3.24 2.63
N ARG A 13 12.88 -2.24 2.25
CA ARG A 13 14.14 -2.45 1.50
C ARG A 13 15.11 -3.34 2.26
N GLU A 14 15.33 -3.05 3.55
CA GLU A 14 16.20 -3.83 4.42
C GLU A 14 15.68 -5.25 4.62
N ALA A 15 14.37 -5.42 4.82
CA ALA A 15 13.76 -6.74 4.95
C ALA A 15 13.97 -7.60 3.70
N LEU A 16 13.73 -7.04 2.51
CA LEU A 16 13.93 -7.73 1.24
C LEU A 16 15.41 -8.08 1.02
N ALA A 17 16.33 -7.15 1.30
CA ALA A 17 17.77 -7.41 1.17
C ALA A 17 18.27 -8.49 2.14
N ALA A 18 17.68 -8.57 3.33
CA ALA A 18 17.99 -9.58 4.34
C ALA A 18 17.15 -10.86 4.21
N HIS A 19 16.37 -11.02 3.14
CA HIS A 19 15.45 -12.15 2.94
C HIS A 19 14.47 -12.39 4.12
N ARG A 20 14.11 -11.33 4.84
CA ARG A 20 13.09 -11.37 5.89
C ARG A 20 11.68 -11.34 5.26
N PRO A 21 10.69 -11.98 5.90
CA PRO A 21 9.33 -12.00 5.38
C PRO A 21 8.73 -10.59 5.35
N VAL A 22 8.10 -10.25 4.21
CA VAL A 22 7.37 -9.01 3.99
C VAL A 22 5.95 -9.34 3.56
N VAL A 23 4.96 -8.67 4.15
CA VAL A 23 3.54 -8.83 3.81
C VAL A 23 3.02 -7.51 3.26
N ALA A 24 2.60 -7.49 2.00
CA ALA A 24 1.91 -6.34 1.44
C ALA A 24 0.52 -6.18 2.07
N LEU A 25 0.06 -4.94 2.21
CA LEU A 25 -1.29 -4.57 2.66
C LEU A 25 -1.88 -3.54 1.70
N GLU A 26 -3.18 -3.66 1.38
CA GLU A 26 -3.85 -2.68 0.51
C GLU A 26 -4.30 -1.44 1.29
N SER A 27 -4.44 -0.31 0.60
CA SER A 27 -4.91 0.95 1.19
C SER A 27 -6.36 1.29 0.87
N THR A 28 -7.02 0.61 -0.07
CA THR A 28 -8.42 0.89 -0.40
C THR A 28 -9.35 0.63 0.78
N ILE A 29 -9.14 -0.46 1.53
CA ILE A 29 -9.88 -0.71 2.77
C ILE A 29 -9.78 0.46 3.77
N ILE A 30 -8.62 1.14 3.80
CA ILE A 30 -8.34 2.28 4.69
C ILE A 30 -9.05 3.54 4.20
N ALA A 31 -8.89 3.91 2.93
CA ALA A 31 -9.43 5.17 2.40
C ALA A 31 -10.93 5.11 2.07
N HIS A 32 -11.45 3.93 1.69
CA HIS A 32 -12.78 3.79 1.09
C HIS A 32 -13.62 2.63 1.67
N GLY A 33 -13.03 1.73 2.44
CA GLY A 33 -13.72 0.54 2.96
C GLY A 33 -14.18 0.65 4.42
N LEU A 34 -13.59 1.56 5.20
CA LEU A 34 -13.86 1.72 6.63
C LEU A 34 -14.23 3.17 6.96
N PRO A 35 -15.13 3.39 7.94
CA PRO A 35 -15.47 4.75 8.38
C PRO A 35 -14.31 5.39 9.16
N ARG A 36 -14.18 6.72 9.04
CA ARG A 36 -13.29 7.52 9.91
C ARG A 36 -13.89 7.69 11.30
N PRO A 37 -13.08 7.75 12.37
CA PRO A 37 -11.62 7.61 12.41
C PRO A 37 -11.12 6.15 12.47
N ARG A 38 -12.03 5.18 12.51
CA ARG A 38 -11.71 3.75 12.69
C ARG A 38 -10.75 3.21 11.62
N ASN A 39 -10.82 3.74 10.41
CA ASN A 39 -9.96 3.34 9.31
C ASN A 39 -8.45 3.44 9.62
N LEU A 40 -7.99 4.53 10.24
CA LEU A 40 -6.59 4.69 10.63
C LEU A 40 -6.20 3.71 11.73
N ALA A 41 -7.03 3.57 12.77
CA ALA A 41 -6.77 2.64 13.87
C ALA A 41 -6.65 1.19 13.38
N VAL A 42 -7.51 0.78 12.44
CA VAL A 42 -7.44 -0.56 11.83
C VAL A 42 -6.18 -0.69 10.97
N ALA A 43 -5.78 0.34 10.23
CA ALA A 43 -4.54 0.31 9.46
C ALA A 43 -3.30 0.06 10.36
N GLU A 44 -3.21 0.78 11.47
CA GLU A 44 -2.13 0.62 12.46
C GLU A 44 -2.18 -0.76 13.12
N GLU A 45 -3.37 -1.26 13.45
CA GLU A 45 -3.57 -2.61 14.02
C GLU A 45 -3.10 -3.70 13.04
N LEU A 46 -3.43 -3.58 11.76
CA LEU A 46 -2.99 -4.53 10.73
C LEU A 46 -1.46 -4.54 10.58
N GLU A 47 -0.81 -3.37 10.58
CA GLU A 47 0.66 -3.30 10.56
C GLU A 47 1.28 -3.92 11.81
N ALA A 48 0.69 -3.66 12.99
CA ALA A 48 1.15 -4.25 14.25
C ALA A 48 1.00 -5.78 14.29
N LEU A 49 -0.08 -6.33 13.73
CA LEU A 49 -0.31 -7.78 13.63
C LEU A 49 0.71 -8.48 12.72
N VAL A 50 1.07 -7.85 11.60
CA VAL A 50 2.14 -8.37 10.72
C VAL A 50 3.47 -8.38 11.47
N ARG A 51 3.79 -7.31 12.21
CA ARG A 51 5.01 -7.20 13.02
C ARG A 51 5.06 -8.24 14.13
N SER A 52 3.98 -8.44 14.87
CA SER A 52 3.92 -9.43 15.96
C SER A 52 4.03 -10.86 15.44
N SER A 53 3.69 -11.08 14.17
CA SER A 53 3.89 -12.36 13.46
C SER A 53 5.31 -12.54 12.91
N GLY A 54 6.23 -11.61 13.16
CA GLY A 54 7.64 -11.68 12.75
C GLY A 54 7.92 -11.24 11.31
N ALA A 55 6.96 -10.57 10.65
CA ALA A 55 7.11 -10.05 9.29
C ALA A 55 7.10 -8.51 9.25
N VAL A 56 7.57 -7.95 8.14
CA VAL A 56 7.54 -6.51 7.90
C VAL A 56 6.29 -6.14 7.10
N PRO A 57 5.42 -5.24 7.58
CA PRO A 57 4.28 -4.75 6.82
C PRO A 57 4.72 -3.81 5.70
N ALA A 58 4.08 -3.94 4.54
CA ALA A 58 4.28 -3.07 3.40
C ALA A 58 2.91 -2.56 2.90
N THR A 59 2.32 -1.59 3.60
CA THR A 59 1.12 -0.90 3.10
C THR A 59 1.44 -0.19 1.79
N VAL A 60 0.61 -0.40 0.77
CA VAL A 60 0.86 0.08 -0.61
C VAL A 60 -0.11 1.18 -0.99
N ALA A 61 0.40 2.30 -1.49
CA ALA A 61 -0.41 3.41 -2.03
C ALA A 61 0.33 4.10 -3.18
N VAL A 62 -0.34 5.02 -3.87
CA VAL A 62 0.31 6.01 -4.74
C VAL A 62 0.17 7.37 -4.08
N LEU A 63 1.27 8.08 -3.85
CA LEU A 63 1.27 9.43 -3.29
C LEU A 63 1.98 10.37 -4.25
N ASP A 64 1.30 11.43 -4.66
CA ASP A 64 1.81 12.46 -5.57
C ASP A 64 2.40 11.85 -6.86
N GLY A 65 1.68 10.88 -7.43
CA GLY A 65 2.10 10.14 -8.63
C GLY A 65 3.27 9.18 -8.41
N ARG A 66 3.62 8.85 -7.17
CA ARG A 66 4.73 7.93 -6.84
C ARG A 66 4.20 6.70 -6.11
N PRO A 67 4.34 5.48 -6.66
CA PRO A 67 4.02 4.27 -5.93
C PRO A 67 4.91 4.15 -4.68
N GLN A 68 4.29 3.86 -3.54
CA GLN A 68 4.91 3.64 -2.24
C GLN A 68 4.62 2.21 -1.80
N VAL A 69 5.65 1.51 -1.33
CA VAL A 69 5.55 0.15 -0.78
C VAL A 69 6.19 0.16 0.61
N GLY A 70 5.34 0.11 1.63
CA GLY A 70 5.67 0.50 2.99
C GLY A 70 5.45 2.00 3.17
N LEU A 71 4.42 2.38 3.93
CA LEU A 71 4.14 3.77 4.24
C LEU A 71 4.80 4.19 5.56
N SER A 72 5.22 5.44 5.65
CA SER A 72 5.45 6.06 6.97
C SER A 72 4.11 6.31 7.68
N LYS A 73 4.18 6.63 8.97
CA LYS A 73 3.00 7.02 9.76
C LYS A 73 2.24 8.18 9.11
N ASP A 74 2.93 9.26 8.76
CA ASP A 74 2.30 10.44 8.14
C ASP A 74 1.67 10.12 6.78
N GLN A 75 2.28 9.22 6.01
CA GLN A 75 1.74 8.76 4.72
C GLN A 75 0.49 7.91 4.93
N LEU A 76 0.47 7.03 5.95
CA LEU A 76 -0.69 6.22 6.32
C LEU A 76 -1.84 7.11 6.79
N GLU A 77 -1.55 8.10 7.64
CA GLU A 77 -2.52 9.10 8.08
C GLU A 77 -3.09 9.89 6.90
N ARG A 78 -2.24 10.33 5.97
CA ARG A 78 -2.68 11.00 4.74
C ARG A 78 -3.65 10.12 3.95
N VAL A 79 -3.32 8.85 3.72
CA VAL A 79 -4.21 7.90 3.03
C VAL A 79 -5.55 7.74 3.76
N ALA A 80 -5.54 7.70 5.09
CA ALA A 80 -6.74 7.53 5.89
C ALA A 80 -7.64 8.78 5.92
N GLN A 81 -7.06 9.98 5.90
CA GLN A 81 -7.76 11.23 6.20
C GLN A 81 -8.05 12.10 4.97
N ASP A 82 -7.21 12.07 3.95
CA ASP A 82 -7.34 12.95 2.78
C ASP A 82 -8.53 12.50 1.89
N PRO A 83 -9.59 13.32 1.74
CA PRO A 83 -10.74 12.97 0.91
C PRO A 83 -10.45 12.98 -0.60
N SER A 84 -9.31 13.53 -1.03
CA SER A 84 -8.91 13.58 -2.45
C SER A 84 -8.23 12.29 -2.93
N VAL A 85 -7.89 11.38 -2.01
CA VAL A 85 -7.31 10.08 -2.30
C VAL A 85 -8.26 9.27 -3.18
N ARG A 86 -7.80 8.92 -4.38
CA ARG A 86 -8.58 8.16 -5.35
C ARG A 86 -8.48 6.66 -5.08
N LYS A 87 -9.50 5.89 -5.47
CA LYS A 87 -9.40 4.43 -5.54
C LYS A 87 -8.70 4.02 -6.83
N LEU A 88 -7.58 3.31 -6.74
CA LEU A 88 -6.74 2.93 -7.88
C LEU A 88 -6.67 1.41 -8.07
N GLY A 89 -7.22 0.93 -9.17
CA GLY A 89 -6.92 -0.39 -9.74
C GLY A 89 -5.65 -0.39 -10.57
N GLN A 90 -5.20 -1.57 -10.99
CA GLN A 90 -3.99 -1.70 -11.81
C GLN A 90 -4.04 -0.83 -13.08
N ARG A 91 -5.20 -0.73 -13.74
CA ARG A 91 -5.40 0.10 -14.94
C ARG A 91 -5.29 1.60 -14.66
N ASP A 92 -5.54 2.02 -13.43
CA ASP A 92 -5.57 3.42 -13.02
C ASP A 92 -4.16 3.92 -12.61
N LEU A 93 -3.19 3.02 -12.45
CA LEU A 93 -1.82 3.36 -12.03
C LEU A 93 -1.13 4.29 -13.04
N ALA A 94 -1.07 3.91 -14.32
CA ALA A 94 -0.41 4.71 -15.34
C ALA A 94 -0.94 6.16 -15.44
N PRO A 95 -2.27 6.39 -15.55
CA PRO A 95 -2.79 7.76 -15.57
C PRO A 95 -2.60 8.49 -14.23
N ALA A 96 -2.68 7.81 -13.08
CA ALA A 96 -2.43 8.44 -11.79
C ALA A 96 -0.98 8.92 -11.64
N LEU A 97 -0.02 8.10 -12.06
CA LEU A 97 1.41 8.43 -12.06
C LEU A 97 1.69 9.64 -12.97
N ALA A 98 1.16 9.63 -14.20
CA ALA A 98 1.32 10.72 -15.14
C ALA A 98 0.70 12.04 -14.65
N ALA A 99 -0.41 11.96 -13.92
CA ALA A 99 -1.11 13.12 -13.39
C ALA A 99 -0.59 13.61 -12.02
N GLY A 100 0.41 12.96 -11.42
CA GLY A 100 0.85 13.29 -10.06
C GLY A 100 -0.22 13.03 -9.00
N ALA A 101 -1.17 12.14 -9.26
CA ALA A 101 -2.32 11.91 -8.39
C ALA A 101 -1.97 11.02 -7.19
N SER A 102 -2.64 11.27 -6.06
CA SER A 102 -2.62 10.38 -4.89
C SER A 102 -3.81 9.44 -4.91
N GLY A 103 -3.60 8.20 -4.49
CA GLY A 103 -4.66 7.20 -4.44
C GLY A 103 -4.32 5.95 -3.64
N ALA A 104 -5.36 5.42 -3.02
CA ALA A 104 -5.35 4.16 -2.34
C ALA A 104 -5.43 3.03 -3.36
N THR A 105 -4.58 2.01 -3.21
CA THR A 105 -4.52 0.88 -4.14
C THR A 105 -5.51 -0.19 -3.74
N THR A 106 -6.24 -0.70 -4.72
CA THR A 106 -7.08 -1.91 -4.57
C THR A 106 -6.20 -3.15 -4.63
N VAL A 107 -6.74 -4.31 -4.25
CA VAL A 107 -6.16 -5.64 -4.49
C VAL A 107 -5.36 -5.74 -5.79
N SER A 108 -5.94 -5.35 -6.93
CA SER A 108 -5.28 -5.45 -8.25
C SER A 108 -4.00 -4.61 -8.35
N ALA A 109 -4.05 -3.35 -7.90
CA ALA A 109 -2.90 -2.45 -7.92
C ALA A 109 -1.86 -2.84 -6.86
N THR A 110 -2.30 -3.22 -5.66
CA THR A 110 -1.44 -3.67 -4.57
C THR A 110 -0.65 -4.91 -5.00
N ALA A 111 -1.31 -5.94 -5.54
CA ALA A 111 -0.66 -7.16 -6.00
C ALA A 111 0.36 -6.87 -7.12
N PHE A 112 0.02 -5.99 -8.07
CA PHE A 112 0.91 -5.61 -9.16
C PHE A 112 2.19 -4.90 -8.67
N LEU A 113 2.06 -3.95 -7.75
CA LEU A 113 3.19 -3.19 -7.19
C LEU A 113 4.03 -4.06 -6.23
N ALA A 114 3.37 -4.86 -5.38
CA ALA A 114 4.04 -5.78 -4.47
C ALA A 114 4.88 -6.82 -5.23
N ALA A 115 4.33 -7.42 -6.29
CA ALA A 115 5.06 -8.38 -7.11
C ALA A 115 6.30 -7.76 -7.77
N ARG A 116 6.19 -6.52 -8.25
CA ARG A 116 7.34 -5.75 -8.80
C ARG A 116 8.38 -5.39 -7.74
N ALA A 117 7.96 -5.19 -6.50
CA ALA A 117 8.84 -4.97 -5.36
C ALA A 117 9.50 -6.27 -4.84
N GLY A 118 9.16 -7.44 -5.40
CA GLY A 118 9.68 -8.73 -4.94
C GLY A 118 8.94 -9.31 -3.74
N ILE A 119 7.80 -8.73 -3.35
CA ILE A 119 6.96 -9.21 -2.25
C ILE A 119 6.01 -10.28 -2.79
N ARG A 120 5.99 -11.45 -2.13
CA ARG A 120 5.26 -12.64 -2.59
C ARG A 120 4.00 -12.96 -1.77
N VAL A 121 3.77 -12.24 -0.68
CA VAL A 121 2.62 -12.41 0.21
C VAL A 121 1.87 -11.08 0.33
N PHE A 122 0.56 -11.12 0.14
CA PHE A 122 -0.33 -9.97 0.25
C PHE A 122 -1.57 -10.38 1.04
N ALA A 123 -1.87 -9.64 2.11
CA ALA A 123 -3.07 -9.82 2.93
C ALA A 123 -4.11 -8.73 2.64
N THR A 124 -5.38 -9.13 2.52
CA THR A 124 -6.53 -8.24 2.30
C THR A 124 -7.77 -8.82 3.00
N GLY A 125 -8.82 -8.00 3.17
CA GLY A 125 -10.09 -8.44 3.74
C GLY A 125 -10.92 -9.33 2.80
N GLY A 126 -10.89 -9.06 1.49
CA GLY A 126 -11.63 -9.83 0.49
C GLY A 126 -11.24 -9.45 -0.94
N LEU A 127 -11.32 -10.42 -1.86
CA LEU A 127 -11.06 -10.19 -3.29
C LEU A 127 -12.32 -9.64 -3.98
N GLY A 128 -12.13 -8.80 -5.01
CA GLY A 128 -13.22 -8.44 -5.93
C GLY A 128 -13.56 -9.62 -6.86
N GLY A 129 -14.79 -9.64 -7.36
CA GLY A 129 -15.31 -10.63 -8.31
C GLY A 129 -16.32 -10.01 -9.26
#